data_AF-A0A2J7PPH4-F1
#
_entry.id   AF-A0A2J7PPH4-F1
#
_cell.length_a   1.000
_cell.length_b   1.000
_cell.length_c   1.000
_cell.angle_alpha   90.00
_cell.angle_beta   90.00
_cell.angle_gamma   90.00
#
_symmetry.space_group_name_H-M   'P 1'
#
loop_
_entity.id
_entity.type
_entity.pdbx_description
1 polymer ?
#
loop_
_entity_poly.entity_id
_entity_poly.type
_entity_poly.pdbx_seq_one_letter_code
_entity_poly.pdbx_strand_id
1 'polypeptide(L)'
;MKIAVEGCAHGELDKIYEAIQHLEKKDGIKVDLLICCGDFQATRNVEDLRCMAVPLKYQKMCTFYKYYSGEKVAPVLTVFIGGNHEASNYLQELPYGGWVAPRIYYMGYASIVNIAGVRVGGLSGIYKGHDYLKGHFEKPPYTEDTKRSVYHVRNVETFRLKQVQQPVDIFLSHDWPRGIYNFGNVNQLLRFKPFFTDEVKCNSLGSRPCEELLYHLKPTYWFAAHLHVKFAALVPHSSNNEEDNQQMTKFLALDKCLPRRKFLQIVDIPHDPSKSIELEYDLEWLTILHFTNHLLGVKRTNQYMPGPGLDGRWNFVPTKEELDFVWQRFDGNFLVPQNFTQTVVAFDSSSQNDSSNNSRNSCRKQPPAQINSQTTAFCDRLGIDDPMALLLNSSKESSFDSDENQKFCTTLPGYLTPERPGEVTQVSLDDTSYHDSVDDSMKQVLRKLLKYVVHLLTCTLH
;
A
#
# COMPACT_ATOMS: atom_id res chain seq x y z
N MET A 1 3.82 -2.87 -25.28
CA MET A 1 3.86 -4.00 -24.33
C MET A 1 2.43 -4.46 -24.10
N LYS A 2 2.17 -5.76 -24.25
CA LYS A 2 0.87 -6.36 -23.93
C LYS A 2 0.85 -6.72 -22.45
N ILE A 3 0.01 -6.03 -21.68
CA ILE A 3 -0.11 -6.24 -20.24
C ILE A 3 -1.46 -6.90 -19.94
N ALA A 4 -1.43 -8.03 -19.26
CA ALA A 4 -2.62 -8.62 -18.67
C ALA A 4 -2.86 -7.99 -17.30
N VAL A 5 -4.05 -7.42 -17.09
CA VAL A 5 -4.47 -6.83 -15.82
C VAL A 5 -5.49 -7.77 -15.18
N GLU A 6 -5.22 -8.14 -13.93
CA GLU A 6 -6.05 -9.00 -13.09
C GLU A 6 -6.64 -8.20 -11.92
N GLY A 7 -7.92 -8.44 -11.63
CA GLY A 7 -8.61 -7.93 -10.45
C GLY A 7 -8.14 -8.60 -9.14
N CYS A 8 -9.03 -9.34 -8.48
CA CYS A 8 -8.69 -10.12 -7.27
C CYS A 8 -8.36 -11.57 -7.62
N ALA A 9 -7.13 -12.01 -7.33
CA ALA A 9 -6.66 -13.35 -7.71
C ALA A 9 -7.18 -14.47 -6.78
N HIS A 10 -7.27 -14.21 -5.47
CA HIS A 10 -7.60 -15.17 -4.40
C HIS A 10 -6.83 -16.51 -4.49
N GLY A 11 -5.55 -16.44 -4.85
CA GLY A 11 -4.65 -17.60 -4.94
C GLY A 11 -4.89 -18.51 -6.16
N GLU A 12 -5.80 -18.17 -7.08
CA GLU A 12 -6.16 -18.94 -8.28
C GLU A 12 -5.14 -18.75 -9.43
N LEU A 13 -3.86 -18.73 -9.08
CA LEU A 13 -2.76 -18.35 -9.97
C LEU A 13 -2.65 -19.27 -11.21
N ASP A 14 -2.85 -20.58 -11.03
CA ASP A 14 -2.90 -21.53 -12.14
C ASP A 14 -3.98 -21.15 -13.17
N LYS A 15 -5.19 -20.80 -12.71
CA LYS A 15 -6.30 -20.42 -13.60
C LYS A 15 -6.02 -19.12 -14.34
N ILE A 16 -5.38 -18.16 -13.67
CA ILE A 16 -5.00 -16.88 -14.28
C ILE A 16 -3.99 -17.13 -15.41
N TYR A 17 -2.94 -17.92 -15.15
CA TYR A 17 -1.96 -18.25 -16.18
C TYR A 17 -2.54 -19.10 -17.32
N GLU A 18 -3.41 -20.06 -17.02
CA GLU A 18 -4.15 -20.82 -18.05
C GLU A 18 -5.02 -19.91 -18.93
N ALA A 19 -5.71 -18.93 -18.33
CA ALA A 19 -6.51 -17.96 -19.07
C ALA A 19 -5.64 -17.08 -19.97
N ILE A 20 -4.47 -16.62 -19.49
CA ILE A 20 -3.50 -15.88 -20.29
C ILE A 20 -3.04 -16.71 -21.48
N GLN A 21 -2.59 -17.96 -21.25
CA GLN A 21 -2.13 -18.85 -22.32
C GLN A 21 -3.23 -19.13 -23.35
N HIS A 22 -4.47 -19.29 -22.90
CA HIS A 22 -5.61 -19.45 -23.79
C HIS A 22 -5.82 -18.21 -24.68
N LEU A 23 -5.75 -17.00 -24.10
CA LEU A 23 -5.88 -15.75 -24.84
C LEU A 23 -4.71 -15.52 -25.81
N GLU A 24 -3.47 -15.82 -25.39
CA GLU A 24 -2.28 -15.78 -26.26
C GLU A 24 -2.48 -16.64 -27.50
N LYS A 25 -2.92 -17.90 -27.30
CA LYS A 25 -3.18 -18.84 -28.41
C LYS A 25 -4.33 -18.41 -29.29
N LYS A 26 -5.42 -17.93 -28.69
CA LYS A 26 -6.65 -17.57 -29.40
C LYS A 26 -6.45 -16.33 -30.26
N ASP A 27 -5.79 -15.31 -29.72
CA ASP A 27 -5.68 -13.99 -30.35
C ASP A 27 -4.33 -13.81 -31.08
N GLY A 28 -3.43 -14.79 -31.01
CA GLY A 28 -2.14 -14.76 -31.68
C GLY A 28 -1.19 -13.70 -31.12
N ILE A 29 -1.26 -13.45 -29.80
CA ILE A 29 -0.48 -12.44 -29.09
C ILE A 29 0.44 -13.08 -28.05
N LYS A 30 1.45 -12.34 -27.60
CA LYS A 30 2.24 -12.67 -26.41
C LYS A 30 1.98 -11.63 -25.33
N VAL A 31 1.73 -12.07 -24.10
CA VAL A 31 1.63 -11.21 -22.93
C VAL A 31 3.02 -11.09 -22.30
N ASP A 32 3.44 -9.84 -22.10
CA ASP A 32 4.77 -9.49 -21.61
C ASP A 32 4.80 -9.38 -20.08
N LEU A 33 3.69 -8.92 -19.50
CA LEU A 33 3.55 -8.62 -18.07
C LEU A 33 2.14 -8.97 -17.57
N LEU A 34 2.06 -9.57 -16.39
CA LEU A 34 0.83 -9.68 -15.60
C LEU A 34 0.88 -8.69 -14.44
N ILE A 35 -0.17 -7.90 -14.27
CA ILE A 35 -0.39 -7.02 -13.12
C ILE A 35 -1.60 -7.50 -12.33
N CYS A 36 -1.42 -7.81 -11.05
CA CYS A 36 -2.53 -8.17 -10.15
C CYS A 36 -2.82 -7.03 -9.15
N CYS A 37 -4.07 -6.58 -9.10
CA CYS A 37 -4.48 -5.43 -8.28
C CYS A 37 -4.81 -5.80 -6.82
N GLY A 38 -4.26 -6.89 -6.29
CA GLY A 38 -4.44 -7.32 -4.90
C GLY A 38 -5.30 -8.56 -4.69
N ASP A 39 -5.50 -8.90 -3.42
CA ASP A 39 -6.01 -10.19 -2.97
C ASP A 39 -5.25 -11.34 -3.67
N PHE A 40 -3.92 -11.21 -3.76
CA PHE A 40 -3.06 -12.14 -4.47
C PHE A 40 -3.01 -13.50 -3.76
N GLN A 41 -3.00 -13.46 -2.43
CA GLN A 41 -2.96 -14.61 -1.53
C GLN A 41 -1.67 -15.42 -1.69
N ALA A 42 -0.52 -14.77 -1.44
CA ALA A 42 0.83 -15.37 -1.50
C ALA A 42 1.11 -16.36 -0.34
N THR A 43 0.25 -17.34 -0.12
CA THR A 43 0.34 -18.28 1.00
C THR A 43 1.34 -19.40 0.73
N ARG A 44 2.42 -19.49 1.53
CA ARG A 44 3.50 -20.49 1.37
C ARG A 44 3.17 -21.81 2.04
N ASN A 45 2.49 -21.76 3.19
CA ASN A 45 2.12 -22.93 4.02
C ASN A 45 0.83 -22.68 4.83
N VAL A 46 0.50 -23.62 5.74
CA VAL A 46 -0.74 -23.53 6.54
C VAL A 46 -0.64 -22.48 7.63
N GLU A 47 0.57 -22.20 8.14
CA GLU A 47 0.82 -21.15 9.12
C GLU A 47 0.47 -19.77 8.55
N ASP A 48 0.83 -19.50 7.29
CA ASP A 48 0.44 -18.26 6.59
C ASP A 48 -1.09 -18.10 6.49
N LEU A 49 -1.85 -19.20 6.29
CA LEU A 49 -3.32 -19.14 6.27
C LEU A 49 -3.89 -18.64 7.61
N ARG A 50 -3.20 -18.89 8.73
CA ARG A 50 -3.63 -18.41 10.05
C ARG A 50 -3.43 -16.92 10.25
N CYS A 51 -2.54 -16.30 9.47
CA CYS A 51 -2.29 -14.87 9.46
C CYS A 51 -3.27 -14.09 8.57
N MET A 52 -4.01 -14.76 7.70
CA MET A 52 -4.97 -14.13 6.79
C MET A 52 -6.27 -13.75 7.51
N ALA A 53 -6.80 -12.56 7.22
CA ALA A 53 -8.09 -12.09 7.71
C ALA A 53 -9.28 -12.71 6.96
N VAL A 54 -9.31 -14.03 6.86
CA VAL A 54 -10.39 -14.81 6.24
C VAL A 54 -10.96 -15.79 7.27
N PRO A 55 -12.30 -15.90 7.41
CA PRO A 55 -12.91 -16.88 8.30
C PRO A 55 -12.39 -18.29 8.01
N LEU A 56 -12.09 -19.06 9.07
CA LEU A 56 -11.40 -20.36 8.97
C LEU A 56 -12.00 -21.32 7.92
N LYS A 57 -13.34 -21.37 7.83
CA LYS A 57 -14.06 -22.24 6.87
C LYS A 57 -13.86 -21.87 5.39
N TYR A 58 -13.36 -20.68 5.10
CA TYR A 58 -13.11 -20.20 3.74
C TYR A 58 -11.62 -20.15 3.38
N GLN A 59 -10.73 -20.45 4.33
CA GLN A 59 -9.28 -20.49 4.08
C GLN A 59 -8.95 -21.66 3.16
N LYS A 60 -8.19 -21.39 2.10
CA LYS A 60 -7.73 -22.38 1.12
C LYS A 60 -6.27 -22.11 0.78
N MET A 61 -5.47 -23.19 0.70
CA MET A 61 -4.05 -23.11 0.34
C MET A 61 -3.82 -22.64 -1.11
N CYS A 62 -4.80 -22.88 -1.97
CA CYS A 62 -4.78 -22.57 -3.40
C CYS A 62 -3.48 -23.04 -4.08
N THR A 63 -2.83 -22.23 -4.91
CA THR A 63 -1.74 -22.69 -5.80
C THR A 63 -0.40 -21.96 -5.66
N PHE A 64 -0.35 -20.85 -4.91
CA PHE A 64 0.88 -20.04 -4.80
C PHE A 64 2.09 -20.81 -4.27
N TYR A 65 1.90 -21.69 -3.28
CA TYR A 65 2.99 -22.48 -2.68
C TYR A 65 3.80 -23.28 -3.71
N LYS A 66 3.19 -23.67 -4.84
CA LYS A 66 3.86 -24.40 -5.94
C LYS A 66 4.89 -23.54 -6.67
N TYR A 67 4.61 -22.24 -6.80
CA TYR A 67 5.53 -21.27 -7.39
C TYR A 67 6.62 -20.90 -6.40
N TYR A 68 6.27 -20.78 -5.12
CA TYR A 68 7.21 -20.56 -4.04
C TYR A 68 8.19 -21.73 -3.85
N SER A 69 7.72 -22.98 -4.00
CA SER A 69 8.55 -24.19 -3.87
C SER A 69 9.40 -24.52 -5.09
N GLY A 70 9.13 -23.90 -6.23
CA GLY A 70 9.76 -24.24 -7.50
C GLY A 70 9.14 -25.46 -8.20
N GLU A 71 8.03 -26.02 -7.70
CA GLU A 71 7.23 -27.02 -8.45
C GLU A 71 6.74 -26.43 -9.78
N LYS A 72 6.43 -25.13 -9.78
CA LYS A 72 6.05 -24.36 -10.97
C LYS A 72 6.85 -23.07 -11.09
N VAL A 73 6.96 -22.56 -12.31
CA VAL A 73 7.55 -21.26 -12.61
C VAL A 73 6.50 -20.39 -13.28
N ALA A 74 6.40 -19.12 -12.90
CA ALA A 74 5.46 -18.19 -13.53
C ALA A 74 5.82 -17.99 -15.01
N PRO A 75 4.88 -18.21 -15.96
CA PRO A 75 5.17 -18.18 -17.40
C PRO A 75 5.40 -16.75 -17.93
N VAL A 76 5.03 -15.73 -17.17
CA VAL A 76 5.15 -14.30 -17.49
C VAL A 76 5.66 -13.58 -16.25
N LEU A 77 6.33 -12.43 -16.42
CA LEU A 77 6.66 -11.57 -15.28
C LEU A 77 5.34 -11.14 -14.63
N THR A 78 5.22 -11.34 -13.33
CA THR A 78 4.00 -11.02 -12.57
C THR A 78 4.33 -10.02 -11.49
N VAL A 79 3.68 -8.87 -11.51
CA VAL A 79 3.79 -7.81 -10.50
C VAL A 79 2.46 -7.66 -9.78
N PHE A 80 2.48 -7.49 -8.47
CA PHE A 80 1.25 -7.30 -7.70
C PHE A 80 1.42 -6.37 -6.50
N ILE A 81 0.30 -5.76 -6.11
CA ILE A 81 0.11 -5.06 -4.83
C ILE A 81 -0.71 -5.94 -3.88
N GLY A 82 -0.70 -5.66 -2.59
CA GLY A 82 -1.50 -6.39 -1.60
C GLY A 82 -2.95 -5.91 -1.56
N GLY A 83 -3.89 -6.81 -1.27
CA GLY A 83 -5.28 -6.51 -0.90
C GLY A 83 -5.55 -6.73 0.58
N ASN A 84 -6.76 -7.18 0.91
CA ASN A 84 -7.17 -7.49 2.29
C ASN A 84 -7.21 -9.00 2.60
N HIS A 85 -7.09 -9.87 1.60
CA HIS A 85 -7.00 -11.32 1.76
C HIS A 85 -5.59 -11.82 1.40
N GLU A 86 -4.64 -11.48 2.25
CA GLU A 86 -3.23 -11.78 2.03
C GLU A 86 -2.62 -12.64 3.14
N ALA A 87 -1.57 -13.38 2.78
CA ALA A 87 -0.58 -13.86 3.74
C ALA A 87 0.22 -12.67 4.29
N SER A 88 -0.43 -11.87 5.15
CA SER A 88 0.07 -10.55 5.54
C SER A 88 1.42 -10.65 6.24
N ASN A 89 1.67 -11.72 7.00
CA ASN A 89 2.99 -11.99 7.57
C ASN A 89 4.09 -12.12 6.52
N TYR A 90 3.82 -12.76 5.38
CA TYR A 90 4.81 -12.87 4.31
C TYR A 90 4.97 -11.54 3.56
N LEU A 91 3.89 -10.79 3.31
CA LEU A 91 4.02 -9.49 2.65
C LEU A 91 4.72 -8.45 3.55
N GLN A 92 4.53 -8.51 4.87
CA GLN A 92 5.25 -7.68 5.84
C GLN A 92 6.75 -7.95 5.89
N GLU A 93 7.20 -9.13 5.47
CA GLU A 93 8.63 -9.43 5.30
C GLU A 93 9.26 -8.59 4.16
N LEU A 94 8.44 -8.00 3.27
CA LEU A 94 8.86 -7.30 2.04
C LEU A 94 8.21 -5.90 1.91
N PRO A 95 8.35 -4.99 2.89
CA PRO A 95 7.63 -3.72 2.94
C PRO A 95 7.99 -2.76 1.79
N TYR A 96 9.21 -2.87 1.25
CA TYR A 96 9.71 -2.09 0.11
C TYR A 96 9.63 -2.86 -1.23
N GLY A 97 8.96 -4.00 -1.23
CA GLY A 97 8.85 -4.91 -2.37
C GLY A 97 9.97 -5.94 -2.43
N GLY A 98 9.73 -6.99 -3.21
CA GLY A 98 10.66 -8.10 -3.39
C GLY A 98 10.05 -9.28 -4.12
N TRP A 99 10.90 -10.22 -4.53
CA TRP A 99 10.46 -11.44 -5.19
C TRP A 99 9.83 -12.36 -4.15
N VAL A 100 8.56 -12.71 -4.35
CA VAL A 100 7.86 -13.69 -3.50
C VAL A 100 8.00 -15.11 -4.02
N ALA A 101 8.37 -15.25 -5.29
CA ALA A 101 8.73 -16.47 -6.01
C ALA A 101 9.46 -16.04 -7.30
N PRO A 102 10.15 -16.95 -8.02
CA PRO A 102 10.78 -16.60 -9.29
C PRO A 102 9.78 -15.98 -10.28
N ARG A 103 10.11 -14.80 -10.82
CA ARG A 103 9.28 -13.99 -11.74
C ARG A 103 7.96 -13.45 -11.15
N ILE A 104 7.76 -13.53 -9.84
CA ILE A 104 6.61 -12.95 -9.13
C ILE A 104 7.10 -11.91 -8.13
N TYR A 105 6.80 -10.64 -8.38
CA TYR A 105 7.28 -9.51 -7.59
C TYR A 105 6.14 -8.82 -6.84
N TYR A 106 6.30 -8.69 -5.53
CA TYR A 106 5.44 -7.85 -4.70
C TYR A 106 5.97 -6.42 -4.67
N MET A 107 5.09 -5.42 -4.83
CA MET A 107 5.47 -4.00 -4.86
C MET A 107 5.70 -3.37 -3.48
N GLY A 108 5.51 -4.11 -2.38
CA GLY A 108 5.60 -3.53 -1.03
C GLY A 108 4.36 -2.75 -0.63
N TYR A 109 4.43 -1.99 0.47
CA TYR A 109 3.33 -1.16 0.95
C TYR A 109 2.97 -0.07 -0.06
N ALA A 110 3.99 0.57 -0.63
CA ALA A 110 3.90 1.38 -1.83
C ALA A 110 5.24 1.39 -2.55
N SER A 111 5.22 1.51 -3.88
CA SER A 111 6.43 1.76 -4.68
C SER A 111 6.12 2.31 -6.06
N ILE A 112 7.16 2.82 -6.72
CA ILE A 112 7.20 2.99 -8.17
C ILE A 112 8.36 2.13 -8.70
N VAL A 113 8.08 1.37 -9.75
CA VAL A 113 9.05 0.54 -10.47
C VAL A 113 8.99 0.84 -11.97
N ASN A 114 10.07 0.57 -12.67
CA ASN A 114 10.19 0.74 -14.11
C ASN A 114 10.20 -0.62 -14.81
N ILE A 115 9.43 -0.77 -15.89
CA ILE A 115 9.42 -1.98 -16.73
C ILE A 115 9.44 -1.56 -18.19
N ALA A 116 10.56 -1.78 -18.88
CA ALA A 116 10.77 -1.35 -20.26
C ALA A 116 10.36 0.12 -20.53
N GLY A 117 10.73 1.02 -19.60
CA GLY A 117 10.43 2.44 -19.68
C GLY A 117 9.01 2.84 -19.24
N VAL A 118 8.17 1.89 -18.83
CA VAL A 118 6.85 2.19 -18.24
C VAL A 118 6.97 2.31 -16.72
N ARG A 119 6.56 3.46 -16.16
CA ARG A 119 6.53 3.71 -14.71
C ARG A 119 5.24 3.19 -14.10
N VAL A 120 5.37 2.19 -13.23
CA VAL A 120 4.26 1.54 -12.54
C VAL A 120 4.32 1.88 -11.06
N GLY A 121 3.40 2.73 -10.61
CA GLY A 121 3.16 3.03 -9.20
C GLY A 121 2.13 2.10 -8.56
N GLY A 122 2.26 1.82 -7.28
CA GLY A 122 1.33 0.97 -6.55
C GLY A 122 1.16 1.37 -5.10
N LEU A 123 -0.06 1.22 -4.59
CA LEU A 123 -0.42 1.36 -3.18
C LEU A 123 -1.18 0.11 -2.72
N SER A 124 -0.55 -0.67 -1.84
CA SER A 124 -1.12 -1.89 -1.29
C SER A 124 -2.12 -1.61 -0.17
N GLY A 125 -3.11 -2.49 -0.04
CA GLY A 125 -4.04 -2.50 1.08
C GLY A 125 -5.35 -1.76 0.84
N ILE A 126 -6.14 -1.61 1.91
CA ILE A 126 -7.43 -0.93 1.89
C ILE A 126 -7.46 0.24 2.89
N TYR A 127 -8.28 1.25 2.62
CA TYR A 127 -8.33 2.42 3.49
C TYR A 127 -9.27 2.23 4.69
N LYS A 128 -8.75 2.45 5.90
CA LYS A 128 -9.54 2.62 7.14
C LYS A 128 -9.04 3.83 7.92
N GLY A 129 -9.90 4.83 8.06
CA GLY A 129 -9.53 6.13 8.66
C GLY A 129 -8.99 6.04 10.11
N HIS A 130 -9.42 5.05 10.89
CA HIS A 130 -8.95 4.88 12.27
C HIS A 130 -7.53 4.30 12.40
N ASP A 131 -6.97 3.74 11.33
CA ASP A 131 -5.58 3.26 11.29
C ASP A 131 -4.67 4.11 10.41
N TYR A 132 -5.23 4.95 9.54
CA TYR A 132 -4.48 5.73 8.55
C TYR A 132 -3.36 6.59 9.13
N LEU A 133 -3.54 7.15 10.32
CA LEU A 133 -2.53 7.99 10.97
C LEU A 133 -1.54 7.20 11.84
N LYS A 134 -1.67 5.88 11.97
CA LYS A 134 -0.80 5.08 12.84
C LYS A 134 0.45 4.62 12.09
N GLY A 135 1.46 4.18 12.83
CA GLY A 135 2.56 3.40 12.26
C GLY A 135 2.14 1.98 11.87
N HIS A 136 3.09 1.24 11.31
CA HIS A 136 2.99 -0.21 11.08
C HIS A 136 3.43 -0.94 12.35
N PHE A 137 2.52 -1.14 13.29
CA PHE A 137 2.80 -1.70 14.61
C PHE A 137 2.50 -3.21 14.71
N GLU A 138 1.84 -3.75 13.69
CA GLU A 138 1.38 -5.13 13.62
C GLU A 138 2.53 -6.09 13.32
N LYS A 139 2.54 -7.23 14.01
CA LYS A 139 3.40 -8.36 13.69
C LYS A 139 2.82 -9.69 14.17
N PRO A 140 3.20 -10.83 13.58
CA PRO A 140 2.82 -12.14 14.08
C PRO A 140 3.40 -12.43 15.49
N PRO A 141 2.68 -13.16 16.36
CA PRO A 141 1.30 -13.63 16.17
C PRO A 141 0.28 -12.50 16.30
N TYR A 142 -0.58 -12.36 15.29
CA TYR A 142 -1.61 -11.33 15.25
C TYR A 142 -2.81 -11.68 16.13
N THR A 143 -3.37 -10.67 16.79
CA THR A 143 -4.78 -10.69 17.23
C THR A 143 -5.71 -10.55 16.02
N GLU A 144 -7.00 -10.85 16.19
CA GLU A 144 -8.00 -10.66 15.13
C GLU A 144 -8.08 -9.21 14.62
N ASP A 145 -7.82 -8.22 15.48
CA ASP A 145 -7.76 -6.81 15.07
C ASP A 145 -6.52 -6.54 14.24
N THR A 146 -5.34 -6.97 14.70
CA THR A 146 -4.08 -6.74 13.97
C THR A 146 -3.97 -7.52 12.67
N LYS A 147 -4.66 -8.66 12.52
CA LYS A 147 -4.83 -9.34 11.22
C LYS A 147 -5.52 -8.46 10.19
N ARG A 148 -6.37 -7.52 10.63
CA ARG A 148 -7.07 -6.59 9.75
C ARG A 148 -6.26 -5.33 9.52
N SER A 149 -5.74 -4.74 10.60
CA SER A 149 -5.06 -3.46 10.52
C SER A 149 -3.72 -3.50 9.79
N VAL A 150 -3.08 -4.67 9.69
CA VAL A 150 -1.82 -4.90 8.97
C VAL A 150 -1.86 -4.54 7.48
N TYR A 151 -3.01 -4.72 6.81
CA TYR A 151 -3.17 -4.38 5.40
C TYR A 151 -3.89 -3.04 5.20
N HIS A 152 -4.14 -2.26 6.26
CA HIS A 152 -4.72 -0.94 6.08
C HIS A 152 -3.65 0.06 5.61
N VAL A 153 -3.98 0.91 4.64
CA VAL A 153 -3.09 1.98 4.16
C VAL A 153 -2.71 2.93 5.29
N ARG A 154 -1.45 3.39 5.37
CA ARG A 154 -1.01 4.47 6.28
C ARG A 154 -0.75 5.77 5.50
N ASN A 155 -0.69 6.87 6.23
CA ASN A 155 -0.50 8.20 5.67
C ASN A 155 0.92 8.41 5.12
N VAL A 156 1.92 7.69 5.62
CA VAL A 156 3.32 7.81 5.17
C VAL A 156 3.49 7.37 3.72
N GLU A 157 2.81 6.31 3.27
CA GLU A 157 2.87 5.89 1.85
C GLU A 157 2.23 6.95 0.94
N THR A 158 1.05 7.44 1.29
CA THR A 158 0.38 8.52 0.54
C THR A 158 1.22 9.78 0.49
N PHE A 159 1.84 10.15 1.62
CA PHE A 159 2.71 11.32 1.69
C PHE A 159 3.91 11.20 0.76
N ARG A 160 4.60 10.05 0.78
CA ARG A 160 5.75 9.75 -0.10
C ARG A 160 5.36 9.79 -1.58
N LEU A 161 4.24 9.16 -1.93
CA LEU A 161 3.74 9.17 -3.31
C LEU A 161 3.37 10.58 -3.79
N LYS A 162 2.92 11.47 -2.89
CA LYS A 162 2.67 12.90 -3.21
C LYS A 162 3.93 13.76 -3.39
N GLN A 163 5.12 13.17 -3.27
CA GLN A 163 6.39 13.86 -3.55
C GLN A 163 6.90 13.59 -4.98
N VAL A 164 6.26 12.66 -5.70
CA VAL A 164 6.63 12.25 -7.05
C VAL A 164 6.20 13.35 -8.03
N GLN A 165 7.11 13.79 -8.89
CA GLN A 165 6.85 14.80 -9.92
C GLN A 165 6.93 14.23 -11.33
N GLN A 166 7.79 13.24 -11.57
CA GLN A 166 7.85 12.64 -12.90
C GLN A 166 6.54 11.91 -13.23
N PRO A 167 6.10 11.89 -14.49
CA PRO A 167 4.86 11.22 -14.89
C PRO A 167 4.84 9.74 -14.52
N VAL A 168 3.68 9.26 -14.04
CA VAL A 168 3.45 7.83 -13.77
C VAL A 168 2.51 7.28 -14.85
N ASP A 169 2.90 6.21 -15.52
CA ASP A 169 2.09 5.66 -16.62
C ASP A 169 0.91 4.83 -16.11
N ILE A 170 1.18 3.97 -15.13
CA ILE A 170 0.22 3.05 -14.53
C ILE A 170 0.24 3.23 -13.03
N PHE A 171 -0.92 3.41 -12.41
CA PHE A 171 -1.05 3.38 -10.95
C PHE A 171 -2.01 2.27 -10.51
N LEU A 172 -1.61 1.54 -9.47
CA LEU A 172 -2.33 0.40 -8.93
C LEU A 172 -2.85 0.69 -7.52
N SER A 173 -4.10 0.34 -7.26
CA SER A 173 -4.65 0.30 -5.90
C SER A 173 -5.61 -0.86 -5.74
N HIS A 174 -5.73 -1.46 -4.55
CA HIS A 174 -6.74 -2.50 -4.36
C HIS A 174 -8.13 -1.89 -4.30
N ASP A 175 -8.31 -0.94 -3.38
CA ASP A 175 -9.51 -0.11 -3.30
C ASP A 175 -9.64 0.84 -4.49
N TRP A 176 -10.86 1.23 -4.81
CA TRP A 176 -11.10 2.27 -5.82
C TRP A 176 -10.81 3.66 -5.25
N PRO A 177 -10.32 4.61 -6.06
CA PRO A 177 -10.36 6.03 -5.71
C PRO A 177 -11.80 6.42 -5.37
N ARG A 178 -12.00 7.09 -4.23
CA ARG A 178 -13.32 7.58 -3.85
C ARG A 178 -13.85 8.53 -4.92
N GLY A 179 -15.14 8.40 -5.24
CA GLY A 179 -15.80 9.25 -6.23
C GLY A 179 -15.57 8.84 -7.69
N ILE A 180 -14.75 7.82 -7.98
CA ILE A 180 -14.46 7.37 -9.35
C ILE A 180 -15.71 6.95 -10.13
N TYR A 181 -16.75 6.52 -9.41
CA TYR A 181 -18.04 6.14 -9.99
C TYR A 181 -18.74 7.29 -10.73
N ASN A 182 -18.41 8.55 -10.43
CA ASN A 182 -18.96 9.72 -11.13
C ASN A 182 -18.46 9.86 -12.57
N PHE A 183 -17.38 9.15 -12.94
CA PHE A 183 -16.72 9.24 -14.24
C PHE A 183 -16.99 8.03 -15.14
N GLY A 184 -17.94 7.18 -14.75
CA GLY A 184 -18.36 6.00 -15.51
C GLY A 184 -19.87 5.77 -15.40
N ASN A 185 -20.33 4.58 -15.79
CA ASN A 185 -21.76 4.26 -15.79
C ASN A 185 -22.25 3.84 -14.39
N VAL A 186 -22.43 4.81 -13.49
CA VAL A 186 -22.91 4.57 -12.11
C VAL A 186 -24.28 3.90 -12.08
N ASN A 187 -25.16 4.19 -13.03
CA ASN A 187 -26.49 3.56 -13.12
C ASN A 187 -26.37 2.05 -13.34
N GLN A 188 -25.45 1.62 -14.22
CA GLN A 188 -25.17 0.20 -14.42
C GLN A 188 -24.52 -0.44 -13.19
N LEU A 189 -23.59 0.27 -12.53
CA LEU A 189 -22.97 -0.19 -11.29
C LEU A 189 -24.02 -0.47 -10.21
N LEU A 190 -24.91 0.49 -9.95
CA LEU A 190 -25.95 0.37 -8.92
C LEU A 190 -27.02 -0.68 -9.28
N ARG A 191 -27.28 -0.93 -10.57
CA ARG A 191 -28.11 -2.06 -11.00
C ARG A 191 -27.50 -3.41 -10.65
N PHE A 192 -26.18 -3.57 -10.82
CA PHE A 192 -25.48 -4.81 -10.48
C PHE A 192 -25.18 -4.95 -8.99
N LYS A 193 -24.99 -3.82 -8.29
CA LYS A 193 -24.57 -3.74 -6.88
C LYS A 193 -25.42 -2.70 -6.14
N PRO A 194 -26.72 -2.97 -5.88
CA PRO A 194 -27.63 -1.98 -5.28
C PRO A 194 -27.20 -1.51 -3.89
N PHE A 195 -26.44 -2.32 -3.15
CA PHE A 195 -25.94 -1.98 -1.82
C PHE A 195 -24.90 -0.86 -1.81
N PHE A 196 -24.31 -0.50 -2.97
CA PHE A 196 -23.46 0.69 -3.07
C PHE A 196 -24.25 2.01 -3.14
N THR A 197 -25.58 1.97 -3.23
CA THR A 197 -26.41 3.18 -3.41
C THR A 197 -26.17 4.21 -2.32
N ASP A 198 -26.16 3.78 -1.06
CA ASP A 198 -25.99 4.71 0.05
C ASP A 198 -24.56 5.26 0.13
N GLU A 199 -23.55 4.42 -0.11
CA GLU A 199 -22.14 4.83 -0.14
C GLU A 199 -21.84 5.82 -1.27
N VAL A 200 -22.46 5.63 -2.43
CA VAL A 200 -22.41 6.57 -3.57
C VAL A 200 -23.09 7.89 -3.21
N LYS A 201 -24.28 7.85 -2.60
CA LYS A 201 -25.03 9.06 -2.18
C LYS A 201 -24.29 9.89 -1.13
N CYS A 202 -23.65 9.23 -0.16
CA CYS A 202 -22.91 9.93 0.91
C CYS A 202 -21.42 10.16 0.59
N ASN A 203 -20.98 9.88 -0.64
CA ASN A 203 -19.59 10.05 -1.08
C ASN A 203 -18.58 9.35 -0.16
N SER A 204 -18.82 8.07 0.10
CA SER A 204 -17.97 7.20 0.93
C SER A 204 -17.48 5.93 0.24
N LEU A 205 -18.01 5.60 -0.95
CA LEU A 205 -17.53 4.44 -1.72
C LEU A 205 -16.10 4.69 -2.23
N GLY A 206 -15.14 3.93 -1.73
CA GLY A 206 -13.74 3.97 -2.13
C GLY A 206 -12.80 4.63 -1.11
N SER A 207 -11.53 4.73 -1.50
CA SER A 207 -10.40 5.19 -0.69
C SER A 207 -10.13 6.68 -0.91
N ARG A 208 -10.11 7.45 0.18
CA ARG A 208 -9.74 8.89 0.16
C ARG A 208 -8.27 9.10 -0.23
N PRO A 209 -7.29 8.35 0.31
CA PRO A 209 -5.91 8.46 -0.17
C PRO A 209 -5.76 8.19 -1.66
N CYS A 210 -6.48 7.20 -2.21
CA CYS A 210 -6.44 6.90 -3.64
C CYS A 210 -7.08 8.02 -4.49
N GLU A 211 -8.13 8.67 -4.00
CA GLU A 211 -8.69 9.88 -4.64
C GLU A 211 -7.66 11.02 -4.69
N GLU A 212 -6.98 11.31 -3.57
CA GLU A 212 -5.94 12.34 -3.55
C GLU A 212 -4.80 12.03 -4.53
N LEU A 213 -4.33 10.78 -4.56
CA LEU A 213 -3.27 10.34 -5.45
C LEU A 213 -3.68 10.37 -6.93
N LEU A 214 -4.94 10.02 -7.25
CA LEU A 214 -5.46 10.08 -8.61
C LEU A 214 -5.35 11.48 -9.22
N TYR A 215 -5.75 12.51 -8.46
CA TYR A 215 -5.69 13.90 -8.93
C TYR A 215 -4.30 14.53 -8.81
N HIS A 216 -3.47 14.02 -7.91
CA HIS A 216 -2.10 14.50 -7.74
C HIS A 216 -1.16 13.95 -8.82
N LEU A 217 -1.13 12.61 -8.99
CA LEU A 217 -0.21 11.92 -9.90
C LEU A 217 -0.70 11.90 -11.36
N LYS A 218 -2.03 11.99 -11.56
CA LYS A 218 -2.67 12.03 -12.89
C LYS A 218 -2.17 10.94 -13.85
N PRO A 219 -2.11 9.67 -13.44
CA PRO A 219 -1.50 8.63 -14.26
C PRO A 219 -2.31 8.36 -15.53
N THR A 220 -1.67 7.87 -16.59
CA THR A 220 -2.38 7.52 -17.84
C THR A 220 -3.40 6.41 -17.61
N TYR A 221 -3.05 5.41 -16.79
CA TYR A 221 -3.89 4.30 -16.41
C TYR A 221 -4.00 4.16 -14.89
N TRP A 222 -5.20 3.86 -14.40
CA TRP A 222 -5.41 3.46 -13.02
C TRP A 222 -6.12 2.11 -12.98
N PHE A 223 -5.50 1.11 -12.37
CA PHE A 223 -6.07 -0.23 -12.23
C PHE A 223 -6.44 -0.54 -10.78
N ALA A 224 -7.64 -1.07 -10.57
CA ALA A 224 -8.14 -1.40 -9.24
C ALA A 224 -8.98 -2.69 -9.19
N ALA A 225 -9.33 -3.14 -7.98
CA ALA A 225 -10.09 -4.37 -7.74
C ALA A 225 -11.08 -4.23 -6.58
N HIS A 226 -11.06 -5.16 -5.63
CA HIS A 226 -11.82 -5.21 -4.38
C HIS A 226 -13.35 -5.35 -4.47
N LEU A 227 -14.03 -4.49 -5.25
CA LEU A 227 -15.50 -4.40 -5.28
C LEU A 227 -16.19 -5.51 -6.09
N HIS A 228 -15.40 -6.41 -6.70
CA HIS A 228 -15.86 -7.59 -7.45
C HIS A 228 -16.89 -7.22 -8.52
N VAL A 229 -16.55 -6.22 -9.34
CA VAL A 229 -17.35 -5.74 -10.47
C VAL A 229 -16.44 -5.04 -11.46
N LYS A 230 -16.62 -5.35 -12.76
CA LYS A 230 -15.93 -4.59 -13.80
C LYS A 230 -16.52 -3.18 -13.90
N PHE A 231 -15.66 -2.17 -13.86
CA PHE A 231 -16.06 -0.78 -14.05
C PHE A 231 -14.97 -0.04 -14.80
N ALA A 232 -15.37 0.81 -15.74
CA ALA A 232 -14.47 1.63 -16.51
C ALA A 232 -14.92 3.09 -16.40
N ALA A 233 -13.96 3.99 -16.27
CA ALA A 233 -14.20 5.41 -16.14
C ALA A 233 -13.09 6.21 -16.83
N LEU A 234 -13.41 7.44 -17.24
CA LEU A 234 -12.47 8.38 -17.83
C LEU A 234 -12.45 9.64 -16.97
N VAL A 235 -11.32 9.91 -16.33
CA VAL A 235 -11.16 11.03 -15.42
C VAL A 235 -10.39 12.14 -16.14
N PRO A 236 -11.04 13.26 -16.51
CA PRO A 236 -10.34 14.40 -17.07
C PRO A 236 -9.54 15.13 -15.99
N HIS A 237 -8.31 15.49 -16.30
CA HIS A 237 -7.48 16.38 -15.51
C HIS A 237 -7.39 17.70 -16.23
N SER A 238 -7.94 18.76 -15.64
CA SER A 238 -7.83 20.11 -16.20
C SER A 238 -6.38 20.58 -16.13
N SER A 239 -5.81 20.99 -17.27
CA SER A 239 -4.66 21.87 -17.34
C SER A 239 -5.16 23.32 -17.24
N ASN A 240 -4.41 24.19 -16.57
CA ASN A 240 -4.69 25.64 -16.58
C ASN A 240 -4.36 26.30 -17.93
N ASN A 241 -3.89 25.52 -18.91
CA ASN A 241 -3.51 25.99 -20.24
C ASN A 241 -4.52 25.44 -21.25
N GLU A 242 -5.23 26.33 -21.93
CA GLU A 242 -6.30 26.03 -22.90
C GLU A 242 -5.81 25.34 -24.20
N GLU A 243 -4.48 25.18 -24.38
CA GLU A 243 -3.87 24.60 -25.59
C GLU A 243 -3.39 23.14 -25.44
N ASP A 244 -3.44 22.55 -24.24
CA ASP A 244 -3.02 21.16 -24.05
C ASP A 244 -4.19 20.18 -24.24
N ASN A 245 -3.94 19.10 -25.00
CA ASN A 245 -4.82 17.94 -25.03
C ASN A 245 -5.17 17.54 -23.59
N GLN A 246 -6.47 17.55 -23.26
CA GLN A 246 -6.96 17.29 -21.92
C GLN A 246 -6.39 15.95 -21.41
N GLN A 247 -5.46 16.00 -20.46
CA GLN A 247 -4.86 14.81 -19.87
C GLN A 247 -5.98 14.01 -19.20
N MET A 248 -6.03 12.70 -19.42
CA MET A 248 -7.06 11.84 -18.82
C MET A 248 -6.47 10.59 -18.21
N THR A 249 -6.98 10.19 -17.06
CA THR A 249 -6.74 8.85 -16.52
C THR A 249 -7.81 7.88 -17.01
N LYS A 250 -7.36 6.76 -17.59
CA LYS A 250 -8.21 5.62 -17.93
C LYS A 250 -8.29 4.68 -16.73
N PHE A 251 -9.40 4.72 -16.01
CA PHE A 251 -9.65 3.85 -14.88
C PHE A 251 -10.28 2.53 -15.33
N LEU A 252 -9.75 1.42 -14.82
CA LEU A 252 -10.32 0.09 -14.99
C LEU A 252 -10.27 -0.68 -13.68
N ALA A 253 -11.45 -1.09 -13.20
CA ALA A 253 -11.59 -2.07 -12.15
C ALA A 253 -12.08 -3.40 -12.70
N LEU A 254 -11.60 -4.50 -12.14
CA LEU A 254 -11.94 -5.87 -12.57
C LEU A 254 -12.52 -6.71 -11.42
N ASP A 255 -13.20 -7.78 -11.81
CA ASP A 255 -13.83 -8.73 -10.88
C ASP A 255 -12.79 -9.74 -10.35
N LYS A 256 -13.20 -10.66 -9.48
CA LYS A 256 -12.36 -11.76 -9.01
C LYS A 256 -12.34 -12.95 -9.96
N CYS A 257 -11.26 -13.73 -9.94
CA CYS A 257 -11.06 -14.94 -10.75
C CYS A 257 -12.08 -16.06 -10.45
N LEU A 258 -13.28 -15.93 -11.03
CA LEU A 258 -14.38 -16.89 -10.94
C LEU A 258 -15.02 -17.13 -12.32
N PRO A 259 -15.69 -18.28 -12.51
CA PRO A 259 -16.36 -18.58 -13.76
C PRO A 259 -17.33 -17.48 -14.20
N ARG A 260 -17.27 -17.13 -15.49
CA ARG A 260 -18.14 -16.11 -16.14
C ARG A 260 -17.98 -14.69 -15.59
N ARG A 261 -16.94 -14.41 -14.80
CA ARG A 261 -16.59 -13.06 -14.34
C ARG A 261 -15.59 -12.39 -15.28
N LYS A 262 -15.55 -11.06 -15.23
CA LYS A 262 -14.62 -10.23 -16.02
C LYS A 262 -13.43 -9.87 -15.14
N PHE A 263 -12.59 -10.86 -14.86
CA PHE A 263 -11.49 -10.76 -13.90
C PHE A 263 -10.15 -10.37 -14.53
N LEU A 264 -9.96 -10.72 -15.81
CA LEU A 264 -8.75 -10.47 -16.58
C LEU A 264 -9.05 -9.58 -17.81
N GLN A 265 -8.18 -8.65 -18.13
CA GLN A 265 -8.21 -7.88 -19.38
C GLN A 265 -6.80 -7.61 -19.88
N ILE A 266 -6.55 -7.87 -21.18
CA ILE A 266 -5.30 -7.50 -21.84
C ILE A 266 -5.41 -6.08 -22.39
N VAL A 267 -4.42 -5.24 -22.08
CA VAL A 267 -4.27 -3.88 -22.58
C VAL A 267 -2.95 -3.75 -23.33
N ASP A 268 -2.93 -2.89 -24.34
CA ASP A 268 -1.71 -2.54 -25.06
C ASP A 268 -1.24 -1.17 -24.57
N ILE A 269 -0.05 -1.14 -23.96
CA ILE A 269 0.53 0.08 -23.40
C ILE A 269 1.86 0.36 -24.11
N PRO A 270 2.05 1.60 -24.62
CA PRO A 270 3.33 2.01 -25.19
C PRO A 270 4.48 1.79 -24.21
N HIS A 271 5.63 1.35 -24.72
CA HIS A 271 6.83 1.08 -23.95
C HIS A 271 8.04 1.35 -24.83
N ASP A 272 9.21 1.46 -24.23
CA ASP A 272 10.47 1.60 -24.96
C ASP A 272 10.88 0.24 -25.56
N PRO A 273 10.82 0.06 -26.89
CA PRO A 273 11.15 -1.21 -27.53
C PRO A 273 12.64 -1.54 -27.49
N SER A 274 13.51 -0.59 -27.11
CA SER A 274 14.94 -0.82 -26.95
C SER A 274 15.30 -1.44 -25.59
N LYS A 275 14.38 -1.40 -24.63
CA LYS A 275 14.57 -1.94 -23.28
C LYS A 275 14.00 -3.36 -23.16
N SER A 276 14.68 -4.19 -22.37
CA SER A 276 14.18 -5.50 -21.97
C SER A 276 12.96 -5.37 -21.04
N ILE A 277 12.09 -6.39 -21.05
CA ILE A 277 10.98 -6.52 -20.09
C ILE A 277 11.54 -7.04 -18.76
N GLU A 278 12.31 -6.19 -18.09
CA GLU A 278 12.90 -6.43 -16.79
C GLU A 278 12.42 -5.38 -15.80
N LEU A 279 12.52 -5.72 -14.51
CA LEU A 279 12.09 -4.85 -13.43
C LEU A 279 13.25 -4.00 -12.94
N GLU A 280 13.08 -2.69 -12.95
CA GLU A 280 14.05 -1.72 -12.44
C GLU A 280 13.42 -0.91 -11.29
N TYR A 281 14.21 -0.58 -10.27
CA TYR A 281 13.82 0.40 -9.27
C TYR A 281 13.68 1.79 -9.90
N ASP A 282 12.82 2.62 -9.32
CA ASP A 282 12.66 4.01 -9.75
C ASP A 282 13.52 4.96 -8.90
N LEU A 283 14.43 5.71 -9.54
CA LEU A 283 15.38 6.59 -8.85
C LEU A 283 14.69 7.69 -8.04
N GLU A 284 13.63 8.31 -8.57
CA GLU A 284 12.89 9.36 -7.85
C GLU A 284 12.24 8.76 -6.59
N TRP A 285 11.59 7.60 -6.72
CA TRP A 285 11.00 6.89 -5.60
C TRP A 285 12.02 6.46 -4.53
N LEU A 286 13.16 5.89 -4.94
CA LEU A 286 14.24 5.52 -4.02
C LEU A 286 14.76 6.74 -3.24
N THR A 287 14.87 7.88 -3.92
CA THR A 287 15.32 9.13 -3.30
C THR A 287 14.30 9.65 -2.27
N ILE A 288 13.01 9.62 -2.62
CA ILE A 288 11.94 9.96 -1.67
C ILE A 288 11.99 9.03 -0.46
N LEU A 289 12.15 7.71 -0.65
CA LEU A 289 12.26 6.74 0.44
C LEU A 289 13.44 7.07 1.37
N HIS A 290 14.61 7.35 0.82
CA HIS A 290 15.81 7.68 1.59
C HIS A 290 15.58 8.92 2.47
N PHE A 291 15.17 10.03 1.89
CA PHE A 291 15.04 11.30 2.61
C PHE A 291 13.82 11.36 3.53
N THR A 292 12.85 10.46 3.36
CA THR A 292 11.69 10.31 4.24
C THR A 292 11.80 9.11 5.19
N ASN A 293 12.99 8.51 5.37
CA ASN A 293 13.17 7.36 6.25
C ASN A 293 12.73 7.65 7.69
N HIS A 294 13.12 8.83 8.21
CA HIS A 294 12.76 9.29 9.55
C HIS A 294 11.24 9.46 9.80
N LEU A 295 10.41 9.43 8.74
CA LEU A 295 8.95 9.46 8.86
C LEU A 295 8.35 8.06 9.06
N LEU A 296 9.13 6.99 8.94
CA LEU A 296 8.65 5.63 9.22
C LEU A 296 8.30 5.47 10.70
N GLY A 297 7.06 5.06 10.97
CA GLY A 297 6.59 4.74 12.32
C GLY A 297 6.20 3.28 12.47
N VAL A 298 6.59 2.67 13.59
CA VAL A 298 6.19 1.30 13.98
C VAL A 298 5.37 1.26 15.28
N LYS A 299 4.85 2.42 15.71
CA LYS A 299 4.05 2.56 16.94
C LYS A 299 2.57 2.71 16.61
N ARG A 300 1.70 2.30 17.54
CA ARG A 300 0.24 2.42 17.43
C ARG A 300 -0.27 3.86 17.55
N THR A 301 0.58 4.78 17.99
CA THR A 301 0.25 6.19 18.16
C THR A 301 0.04 6.89 16.82
N ASN A 302 -0.83 7.90 16.81
CA ASN A 302 -0.99 8.75 15.63
C ASN A 302 0.34 9.49 15.34
N GLN A 303 0.71 9.50 14.08
CA GLN A 303 1.86 10.19 13.52
C GLN A 303 1.36 11.07 12.37
N TYR A 304 1.69 12.35 12.44
CA TYR A 304 1.31 13.32 11.42
C TYR A 304 2.48 13.52 10.46
N MET A 305 2.16 13.61 9.18
CA MET A 305 3.17 13.89 8.16
C MET A 305 3.47 15.39 8.12
N PRO A 306 4.71 15.78 7.79
CA PRO A 306 5.06 17.19 7.60
C PRO A 306 4.11 17.88 6.62
N GLY A 307 3.81 19.15 6.89
CA GLY A 307 2.93 19.95 6.04
C GLY A 307 3.40 21.41 5.98
N PRO A 308 2.87 22.19 5.02
CA PRO A 308 3.18 23.60 4.92
C PRO A 308 2.76 24.34 6.21
N GLY A 309 3.64 25.19 6.73
CA GLY A 309 3.38 26.02 7.92
C GLY A 309 3.89 25.47 9.25
N LEU A 310 4.56 24.32 9.26
CA LEU A 310 5.32 23.82 10.42
C LEU A 310 6.83 24.04 10.23
N ASP A 311 7.56 24.08 11.35
CA ASP A 311 9.02 24.13 11.34
C ASP A 311 9.59 22.79 10.80
N GLY A 312 10.25 22.82 9.65
CA GLY A 312 10.92 21.65 9.05
C GLY A 312 10.66 21.46 7.56
N ARG A 313 11.39 20.50 6.96
CA ARG A 313 11.19 20.12 5.56
C ARG A 313 9.89 19.32 5.42
N TRP A 314 9.00 19.78 4.55
CA TRP A 314 7.76 19.08 4.22
C TRP A 314 7.64 18.71 2.74
N ASN A 315 8.41 19.38 1.89
CA ASN A 315 8.54 19.06 0.48
C ASN A 315 9.80 18.20 0.28
N PHE A 316 9.60 16.96 -0.13
CA PHE A 316 10.65 15.97 -0.40
C PHE A 316 10.71 15.61 -1.89
N VAL A 317 10.25 16.49 -2.78
CA VAL A 317 10.59 16.41 -4.20
C VAL A 317 12.13 16.38 -4.30
N PRO A 318 12.72 15.32 -4.88
CA PRO A 318 14.17 15.18 -4.94
C PRO A 318 14.85 16.32 -5.71
N THR A 319 15.92 16.88 -5.14
CA THR A 319 16.82 17.74 -5.92
C THR A 319 17.75 16.90 -6.80
N LYS A 320 18.46 17.54 -7.74
CA LYS A 320 19.43 16.84 -8.58
C LYS A 320 20.55 16.20 -7.74
N GLU A 321 21.04 16.91 -6.73
CA GLU A 321 22.09 16.43 -5.82
C GLU A 321 21.61 15.21 -5.02
N GLU A 322 20.35 15.21 -4.59
CA GLU A 322 19.73 14.09 -3.89
C GLU A 322 19.55 12.86 -4.79
N LEU A 323 19.14 13.07 -6.05
CA LEU A 323 19.07 12.03 -7.07
C LEU A 323 20.46 11.45 -7.35
N ASP A 324 21.47 12.30 -7.55
CA ASP A 324 22.86 11.87 -7.80
C ASP A 324 23.43 11.07 -6.61
N PHE A 325 23.09 11.46 -5.38
CA PHE A 325 23.48 10.73 -4.16
C PHE A 325 22.93 9.30 -4.16
N VAL A 326 21.64 9.11 -4.44
CA VAL A 326 21.05 7.76 -4.50
C VAL A 326 21.54 6.99 -5.73
N TRP A 327 21.73 7.66 -6.86
CA TRP A 327 22.28 7.05 -8.06
C TRP A 327 23.65 6.42 -7.80
N GLN A 328 24.53 7.11 -7.06
CA GLN A 328 25.85 6.60 -6.66
C GLN A 328 25.74 5.38 -5.75
N ARG A 329 24.80 5.34 -4.79
CA ARG A 329 24.56 4.16 -3.93
C ARG A 329 24.12 2.92 -4.70
N PHE A 330 23.53 3.11 -5.88
CA PHE A 330 23.10 2.04 -6.77
C PHE A 330 24.08 1.77 -7.91
N ASP A 331 25.24 2.43 -7.93
CA ASP A 331 26.26 2.30 -8.98
C ASP A 331 25.68 2.54 -10.39
N GLY A 332 24.64 3.39 -10.48
CA GLY A 332 23.87 3.61 -11.70
C GLY A 332 23.07 2.40 -12.22
N ASN A 333 23.01 1.30 -11.47
CA ASN A 333 22.29 0.09 -11.82
C ASN A 333 21.05 -0.10 -10.93
N PHE A 334 19.89 0.13 -11.52
CA PHE A 334 18.60 0.00 -10.86
C PHE A 334 17.90 -1.32 -11.15
N LEU A 335 18.53 -2.26 -11.87
CA LEU A 335 17.94 -3.58 -12.09
C LEU A 335 17.65 -4.25 -10.75
N VAL A 336 16.40 -4.70 -10.57
CA VAL A 336 16.00 -5.41 -9.35
C VAL A 336 16.72 -6.77 -9.33
N PRO A 337 17.52 -7.06 -8.28
CA PRO A 337 18.30 -8.29 -8.24
C PRO A 337 17.38 -9.53 -8.17
N GLN A 338 17.71 -10.57 -8.93
CA GLN A 338 16.98 -11.85 -8.89
C GLN A 338 17.45 -12.71 -7.70
N ASN A 339 17.11 -12.27 -6.49
CA ASN A 339 17.62 -12.81 -5.22
C ASN A 339 16.53 -13.50 -4.37
N PHE A 340 15.50 -14.05 -5.01
CA PHE A 340 14.48 -14.83 -4.31
C PHE A 340 15.11 -16.01 -3.55
N THR A 341 14.72 -16.16 -2.28
CA THR A 341 15.04 -17.32 -1.45
C THR A 341 13.84 -17.73 -0.63
N GLN A 342 13.65 -19.04 -0.43
CA GLN A 342 12.61 -19.54 0.46
C GLN A 342 12.97 -19.22 1.93
N THR A 343 12.14 -18.40 2.58
CA THR A 343 12.27 -18.06 4.01
C THR A 343 11.62 -19.06 4.97
N VAL A 344 10.71 -19.92 4.50
CA VAL A 344 10.04 -20.96 5.30
C VAL A 344 9.81 -22.22 4.48
N VAL A 345 9.50 -23.32 5.16
CA VAL A 345 9.12 -24.58 4.50
C VAL A 345 7.78 -24.38 3.78
N ALA A 346 7.76 -24.73 2.49
CA ALA A 346 6.56 -24.68 1.66
C ALA A 346 5.56 -25.76 2.06
N PHE A 347 4.28 -25.54 1.72
CA PHE A 347 3.25 -26.56 1.86
C PHE A 347 3.61 -27.81 1.05
N ASP A 348 3.56 -28.97 1.69
CA ASP A 348 3.68 -30.25 1.02
C ASP A 348 2.32 -30.97 1.00
N SER A 349 1.79 -31.17 -0.21
CA SER A 349 0.53 -31.87 -0.41
C SER A 349 0.59 -33.37 -0.11
N SER A 350 1.79 -33.98 -0.15
CA SER A 350 1.96 -35.42 0.10
C SER A 350 1.85 -35.78 1.59
N SER A 351 2.29 -34.87 2.45
CA SER A 351 2.24 -34.96 3.93
C SER A 351 0.83 -35.00 4.53
N GLN A 352 -0.24 -34.71 3.77
CA GLN A 352 -1.62 -34.80 4.29
C GLN A 352 -2.14 -36.24 4.41
N ASN A 353 -1.54 -37.19 3.68
CA ASN A 353 -2.00 -38.58 3.68
C ASN A 353 -1.62 -39.35 4.97
N ASP A 354 -0.64 -38.88 5.76
CA ASP A 354 -0.17 -39.53 7.00
C ASP A 354 -0.83 -38.96 8.28
N SER A 355 -2.15 -38.77 8.23
CA SER A 355 -2.92 -38.18 9.34
C SER A 355 -3.18 -39.15 10.50
N SER A 356 -2.13 -39.61 11.20
CA SER A 356 -2.26 -40.19 12.54
C SER A 356 -2.13 -39.09 13.62
N ASN A 357 -3.28 -38.54 14.02
CA ASN A 357 -3.68 -37.91 15.29
C ASN A 357 -2.79 -36.91 16.10
N ASN A 358 -1.51 -36.67 15.81
CA ASN A 358 -0.68 -35.72 16.56
C ASN A 358 -0.42 -34.35 15.88
N SER A 359 -0.70 -34.21 14.56
CA SER A 359 -0.42 -32.99 13.77
C SER A 359 -1.49 -31.88 13.87
N ARG A 360 -2.69 -32.18 14.36
CA ARG A 360 -3.79 -31.19 14.46
C ARG A 360 -3.51 -30.04 15.43
N ASN A 361 -2.57 -30.19 16.37
CA ASN A 361 -2.25 -29.16 17.36
C ASN A 361 -1.06 -28.27 16.97
N SER A 362 -0.09 -28.72 16.14
CA SER A 362 0.96 -27.82 15.62
C SER A 362 0.44 -26.92 14.50
N CYS A 363 -0.51 -27.42 13.69
CA CYS A 363 -1.14 -26.74 12.55
C CYS A 363 -2.15 -25.60 12.93
N ARG A 364 -2.10 -25.11 14.18
CA ARG A 364 -3.01 -24.07 14.72
C ARG A 364 -2.31 -22.76 15.07
N LYS A 365 -0.98 -22.73 15.13
CA LYS A 365 -0.25 -21.53 15.58
C LYS A 365 0.14 -20.66 14.39
N GLN A 366 0.13 -19.35 14.61
CA GLN A 366 0.73 -18.39 13.68
C GLN A 366 2.26 -18.50 13.78
N PRO A 367 2.99 -18.22 12.68
CA PRO A 367 4.44 -18.19 12.72
C PRO A 367 4.92 -16.98 13.55
N PRO A 368 6.16 -16.99 14.07
CA PRO A 368 6.77 -15.79 14.64
C PRO A 368 7.04 -14.76 13.53
N ALA A 369 7.14 -13.49 13.92
CA ALA A 369 7.64 -12.43 13.05
C ALA A 369 9.10 -12.68 12.67
N GLN A 370 9.46 -12.41 11.41
CA GLN A 370 10.81 -12.61 10.88
C GLN A 370 11.16 -11.54 9.84
N ILE A 371 12.45 -11.30 9.65
CA ILE A 371 12.99 -10.40 8.63
C ILE A 371 13.31 -11.18 7.34
N ASN A 372 13.42 -10.45 6.21
CA ASN A 372 13.78 -11.02 4.92
C ASN A 372 15.13 -10.50 4.45
N SER A 373 16.00 -11.39 3.96
CA SER A 373 17.31 -11.01 3.44
C SER A 373 17.23 -10.06 2.24
N GLN A 374 16.19 -10.14 1.41
CA GLN A 374 15.96 -9.20 0.31
C GLN A 374 15.76 -7.78 0.84
N THR A 375 14.89 -7.63 1.85
CA THR A 375 14.60 -6.34 2.48
C THR A 375 15.81 -5.81 3.24
N THR A 376 16.53 -6.65 3.98
CA THR A 376 17.76 -6.26 4.66
C THR A 376 18.78 -5.72 3.66
N ALA A 377 19.06 -6.45 2.57
CA ALA A 377 20.01 -6.01 1.55
C ALA A 377 19.57 -4.71 0.85
N PHE A 378 18.27 -4.54 0.60
CA PHE A 378 17.72 -3.31 0.04
C PHE A 378 17.89 -2.12 0.99
N CYS A 379 17.56 -2.31 2.28
CA CYS A 379 17.67 -1.31 3.32
C CYS A 379 19.12 -0.88 3.54
N ASP A 380 20.05 -1.84 3.59
CA ASP A 380 21.49 -1.58 3.73
C ASP A 380 22.02 -0.74 2.55
N ARG A 381 21.64 -1.10 1.32
CA ARG A 381 22.07 -0.37 0.11
C ARG A 381 21.53 1.05 0.07
N LEU A 382 20.22 1.21 0.28
CA LEU A 382 19.57 2.51 0.21
C LEU A 382 19.86 3.37 1.45
N GLY A 383 20.23 2.77 2.59
CA GLY A 383 20.45 3.45 3.86
C GLY A 383 19.14 3.86 4.54
N ILE A 384 18.18 2.93 4.62
CA ILE A 384 16.89 3.12 5.29
C ILE A 384 16.62 2.00 6.30
N ASP A 385 15.61 2.16 7.14
CA ASP A 385 15.28 1.16 8.16
C ASP A 385 14.34 0.07 7.62
N ASP A 386 14.51 -1.16 8.14
CA ASP A 386 13.56 -2.26 7.99
C ASP A 386 12.47 -2.15 9.07
N PRO A 387 11.19 -1.89 8.70
CA PRO A 387 10.08 -1.81 9.65
C PRO A 387 9.95 -3.04 10.56
N MET A 388 10.18 -4.24 10.04
CA MET A 388 10.07 -5.47 10.82
C MET A 388 11.24 -5.60 11.81
N ALA A 389 12.44 -5.19 11.43
CA ALA A 389 13.58 -5.13 12.34
C ALA A 389 13.33 -4.14 13.50
N LEU A 390 12.77 -2.96 13.21
CA LEU A 390 12.38 -1.98 14.23
C LEU A 390 11.31 -2.53 15.19
N LEU A 391 10.31 -3.27 14.66
CA LEU A 391 9.28 -3.94 15.46
C LEU A 391 9.84 -5.01 16.40
N LEU A 392 10.81 -5.80 15.92
CA LEU A 392 11.44 -6.85 16.71
C LEU A 392 12.34 -6.28 17.80
N ASN A 393 13.03 -5.17 17.55
CA ASN A 393 13.90 -4.52 18.53
C ASN A 393 13.11 -3.76 19.61
N SER A 394 12.09 -2.99 19.23
CA SER A 394 11.22 -2.27 20.20
C SER A 394 10.51 -3.19 21.18
N SER A 395 10.19 -4.42 20.76
CA SER A 395 9.58 -5.43 21.64
C SER A 395 10.56 -5.94 22.72
N LYS A 396 11.86 -5.98 22.41
CA LYS A 396 12.89 -6.41 23.38
C LYS A 396 13.09 -5.35 24.46
N GLU A 397 13.13 -4.07 24.08
CA GLU A 397 13.25 -2.96 25.05
C GLU A 397 12.07 -2.92 26.02
N SER A 398 10.83 -3.16 25.53
CA SER A 398 9.64 -3.22 26.40
C SER A 398 9.64 -4.40 27.39
N SER A 399 10.47 -5.43 27.16
CA SER A 399 10.64 -6.56 28.07
C SER A 399 11.81 -6.40 29.06
N PHE A 400 12.69 -5.41 28.87
CA PHE A 400 13.77 -5.10 29.82
C PHE A 400 13.32 -4.11 30.91
N ASP A 401 12.29 -3.29 30.65
CA ASP A 401 11.74 -2.34 31.63
C ASP A 401 10.87 -3.00 32.73
N SER A 402 10.68 -4.32 32.71
CA SER A 402 9.92 -5.05 33.74
C SER A 402 10.78 -5.72 34.83
N ASP A 403 12.12 -5.72 34.73
CA ASP A 403 12.97 -6.50 35.67
C ASP A 403 14.22 -5.82 36.24
N GLU A 404 14.51 -4.54 35.97
CA GLU A 404 15.63 -3.85 36.64
C GLU A 404 15.24 -2.51 37.25
N ASN A 405 14.54 -2.58 38.39
CA ASN A 405 14.50 -1.48 39.35
C ASN A 405 15.43 -1.81 40.54
N GLN A 406 16.74 -1.87 40.27
CA GLN A 406 17.75 -1.85 41.32
C GLN A 406 19.07 -1.25 40.83
N LYS A 407 19.24 0.04 41.12
CA LYS A 407 20.50 0.76 41.39
C LYS A 407 21.67 0.48 40.43
N PHE A 408 22.04 1.46 39.60
CA PHE A 408 23.40 2.02 39.63
C PHE A 408 23.48 3.39 38.95
N CYS A 409 24.51 4.10 39.38
CA CYS A 409 24.75 5.53 39.31
C CYS A 409 25.73 5.88 38.16
N THR A 410 25.53 7.07 37.57
CA THR A 410 26.53 7.95 36.94
C THR A 410 27.39 7.45 35.75
N THR A 411 27.16 8.06 34.58
CA THR A 411 28.07 8.96 33.82
C THR A 411 27.92 8.75 32.30
N LEU A 412 27.51 9.79 31.58
CA LEU A 412 27.64 9.92 30.12
C LEU A 412 28.73 10.97 29.83
N PRO A 413 29.72 10.70 28.96
CA PRO A 413 30.64 11.74 28.48
C PRO A 413 29.98 12.57 27.39
N GLY A 414 30.07 13.90 27.54
CA GLY A 414 29.56 14.87 26.59
C GLY A 414 30.46 15.12 25.38
N TYR A 415 29.84 15.59 24.30
CA TYR A 415 30.51 16.38 23.26
C TYR A 415 29.57 17.50 22.76
N LEU A 416 29.91 18.71 23.20
CA LEU A 416 29.98 20.01 22.50
C LEU A 416 28.76 20.51 21.69
N THR A 417 28.04 21.46 22.30
CA THR A 417 27.48 22.64 21.62
C THR A 417 28.13 23.92 22.19
N PRO A 418 28.42 24.96 21.39
CA PRO A 418 29.07 26.17 21.87
C PRO A 418 28.06 27.17 22.47
N GLU A 419 28.41 27.66 23.67
CA GLU A 419 27.74 28.72 24.42
C GLU A 419 27.89 30.11 23.79
N ARG A 420 26.92 31.01 24.07
CA ARG A 420 27.15 32.28 24.80
C ARG A 420 25.82 32.97 25.19
N PRO A 421 25.81 33.89 26.18
CA PRO A 421 24.84 33.86 27.29
C PRO A 421 23.89 35.06 27.33
N GLY A 422 22.79 34.93 28.07
CA GLY A 422 21.88 36.03 28.42
C GLY A 422 20.92 35.65 29.56
N GLU A 423 21.22 36.20 30.74
CA GLU A 423 20.42 36.50 31.94
C GLU A 423 19.15 35.69 32.30
N VAL A 424 19.21 35.16 33.53
CA VAL A 424 18.12 34.50 34.28
C VAL A 424 17.37 35.53 35.10
N THR A 425 16.03 35.55 34.97
CA THR A 425 15.14 36.13 35.97
C THR A 425 14.09 35.09 36.37
N GLN A 426 14.12 34.69 37.64
CA GLN A 426 13.10 33.86 38.29
C GLN A 426 11.82 34.67 38.50
N VAL A 427 10.66 34.10 38.18
CA VAL A 427 9.40 34.43 38.88
C VAL A 427 8.57 33.15 39.06
N SER A 428 8.13 32.96 40.29
CA SER A 428 7.33 31.86 40.84
C SER A 428 5.84 31.98 40.54
N LEU A 429 5.16 30.85 40.77
CA LEU A 429 3.72 30.55 40.66
C LEU A 429 2.78 31.55 41.36
N ASP A 430 1.68 31.85 40.68
CA ASP A 430 0.27 31.77 41.12
C ASP A 430 -0.56 32.79 40.34
N ASP A 431 -1.55 32.35 39.56
CA ASP A 431 -2.93 32.83 39.75
C ASP A 431 -3.94 32.14 38.82
N THR A 432 -5.02 31.71 39.45
CA THR A 432 -6.26 31.22 38.88
C THR A 432 -7.11 32.39 38.38
N SER A 433 -7.47 32.41 37.09
CA SER A 433 -8.78 32.87 36.58
C SER A 433 -8.73 33.00 35.05
N TYR A 434 -9.58 32.30 34.32
CA TYR A 434 -10.08 32.79 33.03
C TYR A 434 -11.40 32.10 32.69
N HIS A 435 -12.49 32.81 32.98
CA HIS A 435 -13.82 32.59 32.43
C HIS A 435 -13.92 33.31 31.07
N ASP A 436 -14.61 32.65 30.14
CA ASP A 436 -15.42 33.19 29.05
C ASP A 436 -14.85 34.28 28.12
N SER A 437 -14.41 33.84 26.93
CA SER A 437 -14.59 34.62 25.70
C SER A 437 -14.71 33.69 24.48
N VAL A 438 -15.86 33.03 24.33
CA VAL A 438 -16.25 32.36 23.08
C VAL A 438 -17.14 33.30 22.28
N ASP A 439 -16.48 34.05 21.42
CA ASP A 439 -16.82 34.37 20.03
C ASP A 439 -18.32 34.55 19.67
N ASP A 440 -18.78 35.81 19.72
CA ASP A 440 -20.08 36.27 19.22
C ASP A 440 -20.24 36.16 17.68
N SER A 441 -19.16 35.86 16.96
CA SER A 441 -19.14 35.63 15.51
C SER A 441 -19.95 34.38 15.11
N MET A 442 -19.81 33.29 15.86
CA MET A 442 -20.45 32.01 15.52
C MET A 442 -21.98 32.01 15.75
N LYS A 443 -22.47 32.74 16.74
CA LYS A 443 -23.92 32.84 17.03
C LYS A 443 -24.68 33.61 15.95
N GLN A 444 -24.02 34.56 15.28
CA GLN A 444 -24.64 35.35 14.22
C GLN A 444 -24.75 34.57 12.90
N VAL A 445 -23.78 33.68 12.62
CA VAL A 445 -23.80 32.77 11.47
C VAL A 445 -24.84 31.68 11.63
N LEU A 446 -24.97 31.09 12.84
CA LEU A 446 -26.00 30.09 13.15
C LEU A 446 -27.43 30.64 13.04
N ARG A 447 -27.67 31.91 13.41
CA ARG A 447 -28.98 32.57 13.24
C ARG A 447 -29.32 32.87 11.78
N LYS A 448 -28.34 33.10 10.90
CA LYS A 448 -28.56 33.27 9.46
C LYS A 448 -28.85 31.94 8.76
N LEU A 449 -28.17 30.87 9.16
CA LEU A 449 -28.40 29.51 8.63
C LEU A 449 -29.79 28.97 9.03
N LEU A 450 -30.25 29.20 10.26
CA LEU A 450 -31.60 28.79 10.67
C LEU A 450 -32.71 29.50 9.89
N LYS A 451 -32.54 30.78 9.54
CA LYS A 451 -33.53 31.52 8.72
C LYS A 451 -33.59 31.03 7.28
N TYR A 452 -32.45 30.59 6.71
CA TYR A 452 -32.40 30.02 5.36
C TYR A 452 -33.06 28.64 5.28
N VAL A 453 -32.87 27.81 6.32
CA VAL A 453 -33.49 26.47 6.39
C VAL A 453 -35.01 26.56 6.57
N VAL A 454 -35.52 27.52 7.35
CA VAL A 454 -36.97 27.73 7.51
C VAL A 454 -37.61 28.26 6.22
N HIS A 455 -36.92 29.10 5.44
CA HIS A 455 -37.45 29.63 4.19
C HIS A 455 -37.53 28.56 3.08
N LEU A 456 -36.54 27.66 3.00
CA LEU A 456 -36.53 26.54 2.06
C LEU A 456 -37.59 25.47 2.37
N LEU A 457 -37.94 25.27 3.65
CA LEU A 457 -39.00 24.33 4.05
C LEU A 457 -40.43 24.85 3.77
N THR A 458 -40.63 26.16 3.68
CA THR A 458 -41.93 26.76 3.33
C THR A 458 -42.23 26.83 1.82
N CYS A 459 -41.26 26.61 0.94
CA CYS A 459 -41.45 26.71 -0.53
C CYS A 459 -41.71 25.36 -1.23
N THR A 460 -41.87 24.25 -0.49
CA THR A 460 -42.16 22.91 -1.07
C THR A 460 -43.52 22.33 -0.64
N LEU A 461 -44.41 23.16 -0.13
CA LEU A 461 -45.83 22.82 0.05
C LEU A 461 -46.68 23.94 -0.54
N HIS A 462 -46.78 23.99 -1.88
CA HIS A 462 -47.95 24.38 -2.68
C HIS A 462 -47.74 23.93 -4.13
#